data_AF-A0A6G1EF35-F1
#
_entry.id   AF-A0A6G1EF35-F1
#
_cell.length_a   1.000
_cell.length_b   1.000
_cell.length_c   1.000
_cell.angle_alpha   90.00
_cell.angle_beta   90.00
_cell.angle_gamma   90.00
#
_symmetry.space_group_name_H-M   'P 1'
#
loop_
_entity.id
_entity.type
_entity.pdbx_description
1 polymer ?
#
loop_
_entity_poly.entity_id
_entity_poly.type
_entity_poly.pdbx_seq_one_letter_code
_entity_poly.pdbx_strand_id
1 'polypeptide(L)'
;MDTLGGYNEHLCKMMSCLRYPIAPVYYAKKFEFGDRDKWEASVRIQPRIATEPEYLFRSRYCHDSMESTVQDAAHEAFLRLHAQHREELKRTEFTHHPYRGEDDTFCTIRDTPCCFNPMVTCLARLAKAAADCYEVALLEPSE
;
A
#
# COMPACT_ATOMS: atom_id res chain seq x y z
N MET A 1 13.18 -5.36 -19.43
CA MET A 1 13.49 -5.01 -18.03
C MET A 1 12.36 -5.55 -17.22
N ASP A 2 12.67 -6.60 -16.48
CA ASP A 2 11.75 -7.54 -15.88
C ASP A 2 10.78 -6.87 -14.89
N THR A 3 9.53 -7.32 -14.98
CA THR A 3 8.40 -7.00 -14.10
C THR A 3 8.75 -7.39 -12.67
N LEU A 4 9.19 -6.40 -11.88
CA LEU A 4 9.20 -6.50 -10.43
C LEU A 4 7.76 -6.44 -9.94
N GLY A 5 7.18 -7.62 -9.73
CA GLY A 5 5.98 -7.80 -8.92
C GLY A 5 6.12 -7.05 -7.59
N GLY A 6 5.02 -6.47 -7.11
CA GLY A 6 5.03 -5.66 -5.88
C GLY A 6 3.91 -4.62 -5.83
N TYR A 7 4.03 -3.68 -4.89
CA TYR A 7 3.01 -2.65 -4.67
C TYR A 7 2.90 -1.65 -5.82
N ASN A 8 3.95 -1.47 -6.64
CA ASN A 8 3.90 -0.65 -7.85
C ASN A 8 2.85 -1.15 -8.85
N GLU A 9 2.83 -2.46 -9.12
CA GLU A 9 1.88 -3.05 -10.06
C GLU A 9 0.46 -3.01 -9.50
N HIS A 10 0.29 -3.30 -8.20
CA HIS A 10 -1.00 -3.20 -7.53
C HIS A 10 -1.55 -1.77 -7.55
N LEU A 11 -0.69 -0.77 -7.33
CA LEU A 11 -1.07 0.64 -7.41
C LEU A 11 -1.52 1.00 -8.82
N CYS A 12 -0.77 0.63 -9.85
CA CYS A 12 -1.14 0.88 -11.25
C CYS A 12 -2.48 0.21 -11.64
N LYS A 13 -2.71 -1.04 -11.20
CA LYS A 13 -3.99 -1.74 -11.44
C LYS A 13 -5.15 -1.03 -10.74
N MET A 14 -4.99 -0.67 -9.47
CA MET A 14 -6.03 0.04 -8.71
C MET A 14 -6.32 1.43 -9.31
N MET A 15 -5.28 2.17 -9.67
CA MET A 15 -5.42 3.46 -10.36
C MET A 15 -6.18 3.33 -11.69
N SER A 16 -5.95 2.24 -12.43
CA SER A 16 -6.70 1.93 -13.65
C SER A 16 -8.18 1.67 -13.36
N CYS A 17 -8.51 0.92 -12.30
CA CYS A 17 -9.90 0.72 -11.85
C CYS A 17 -10.58 2.03 -11.45
N LEU A 18 -9.84 2.92 -10.77
CA LEU A 18 -10.29 4.25 -10.36
C LEU A 18 -10.27 5.28 -11.49
N ARG A 19 -9.88 4.88 -12.71
CA ARG A 19 -9.82 5.72 -13.92
C ARG A 19 -8.87 6.92 -13.80
N TYR A 20 -7.74 6.74 -13.11
CA TYR A 20 -6.65 7.71 -13.18
C TYR A 20 -6.07 7.74 -14.59
N PRO A 21 -5.96 8.93 -15.22
CA PRO A 21 -5.54 9.04 -16.62
C PRO A 21 -4.04 8.83 -16.81
N ILE A 22 -3.24 9.02 -15.76
CA ILE A 22 -1.79 9.09 -15.82
C ILE A 22 -1.19 8.18 -14.75
N ALA A 23 -0.15 7.43 -15.14
CA ALA A 23 0.57 6.52 -14.26
C ALA A 23 1.29 7.28 -13.11
N PRO A 24 1.50 6.63 -11.95
CA PRO A 24 2.21 7.25 -10.84
C PRO A 24 3.66 7.58 -11.21
N VAL A 25 4.16 8.71 -10.71
CA VAL A 25 5.56 9.15 -10.92
C VAL A 25 6.33 8.96 -9.62
N TYR A 26 7.45 8.25 -9.71
CA TYR A 26 8.28 7.92 -8.56
C TYR A 26 9.52 8.80 -8.50
N TYR A 27 9.85 9.25 -7.30
CA TYR A 27 11.09 9.97 -6.99
C TYR A 27 11.82 9.23 -5.89
N ALA A 28 13.13 9.08 -6.01
CA ALA A 28 13.96 8.51 -4.96
C ALA A 28 15.20 9.39 -4.75
N LYS A 29 15.53 9.64 -3.50
CA LYS A 29 16.67 10.45 -3.09
C LYS A 29 17.51 9.66 -2.10
N LYS A 30 18.80 9.59 -2.40
CA LYS A 30 19.81 9.09 -1.48
C LYS A 30 20.23 10.19 -0.52
N PHE A 31 20.40 9.86 0.76
CA PHE A 31 20.89 10.77 1.78
C PHE A 31 21.74 10.02 2.80
N GLU A 32 22.63 10.75 3.47
CA GLU A 32 23.48 10.20 4.51
C GLU A 32 22.75 10.25 5.86
N PHE A 33 22.72 9.12 6.57
CA PHE A 33 22.16 9.01 7.91
C PHE A 33 23.21 8.38 8.85
N GLY A 34 23.98 9.24 9.52
CA GLY A 34 25.19 8.83 10.21
C GLY A 34 26.21 8.28 9.22
N ASP A 35 26.82 7.13 9.52
CA ASP A 35 27.81 6.48 8.66
C ASP A 35 27.19 5.58 7.57
N ARG A 36 25.87 5.67 7.34
CA ARG A 36 25.16 4.83 6.37
C ARG A 36 24.39 5.67 5.38
N ASP A 37 24.45 5.21 4.14
CA ASP A 37 23.59 5.71 3.08
C ASP A 37 22.18 5.13 3.21
N LYS A 38 21.18 6.02 3.16
CA LYS A 38 19.76 5.68 3.18
C LYS A 38 19.05 6.26 1.96
N TRP A 39 17.89 5.69 1.66
CA TRP A 39 17.03 6.12 0.57
C TRP A 39 15.66 6.54 1.12
N GLU A 40 15.18 7.69 0.66
CA GLU A 40 13.80 8.17 0.80
C GLU A 40 13.15 8.19 -0.59
N ALA A 41 11.88 7.80 -0.69
CA ALA A 41 11.16 7.83 -1.96
C ALA A 41 9.78 8.47 -1.79
N SER A 42 9.26 8.99 -2.89
CA SER A 42 7.91 9.52 -2.95
C SER A 42 7.22 9.11 -4.25
N VAL A 43 5.90 9.00 -4.18
CA VAL A 43 5.01 8.70 -5.30
C VAL A 43 4.09 9.88 -5.49
N ARG A 44 4.08 10.41 -6.70
CA ARG A 44 3.19 11.48 -7.12
C ARG A 44 2.10 10.93 -8.01
N ILE A 45 0.85 11.20 -7.66
CA ILE A 45 -0.33 10.79 -8.41
C ILE A 45 -1.10 12.03 -8.81
N GLN A 46 -1.29 12.20 -10.11
CA GLN A 46 -2.03 13.34 -10.65
C GLN A 46 -3.54 13.16 -10.45
N PRO A 47 -4.28 14.26 -10.25
CA PRO A 47 -5.72 14.19 -10.04
C PRO A 47 -6.47 13.69 -11.27
N ARG A 48 -7.61 13.03 -11.08
CA ARG A 48 -8.46 12.53 -12.17
C ARG A 48 -9.27 13.65 -12.81
N ILE A 49 -9.69 14.60 -11.98
CA ILE A 49 -10.50 15.77 -12.34
C ILE A 49 -9.88 17.01 -11.71
N ALA A 50 -10.10 18.18 -12.32
CA ALA A 50 -9.46 19.43 -11.89
C ALA A 50 -9.75 19.86 -10.44
N THR A 51 -10.81 19.31 -9.83
CA THR A 51 -11.20 19.58 -8.44
C THR A 51 -10.55 18.65 -7.43
N GLU A 52 -9.93 17.55 -7.86
CA GLU A 52 -9.16 16.67 -6.98
C GLU A 52 -7.74 17.26 -6.76
N PRO A 53 -7.18 17.13 -5.55
CA PRO A 53 -5.80 17.51 -5.31
C PRO A 53 -4.82 16.53 -5.96
N GLU A 54 -3.60 16.98 -6.25
CA GLU A 54 -2.48 16.08 -6.51
C GLU A 54 -2.10 15.35 -5.22
N TYR A 55 -1.84 14.05 -5.30
CA TYR A 55 -1.35 13.28 -4.17
C TYR A 55 0.16 13.13 -4.23
N LEU A 56 0.80 13.35 -3.09
CA LEU A 56 2.22 13.07 -2.88
C LEU A 56 2.37 12.22 -1.63
N PHE A 57 2.68 10.94 -1.83
CA PHE A 57 2.92 9.99 -0.75
C PHE A 57 4.42 9.76 -0.61
N ARG A 58 4.91 9.60 0.62
CA ARG A 58 6.32 9.33 0.91
C ARG A 58 6.45 7.93 1.53
N SER A 59 7.61 7.31 1.33
CA SER A 59 8.00 6.13 2.09
C SER A 59 7.91 6.42 3.59
N ARG A 60 7.31 5.52 4.35
CA ARG A 60 7.24 5.58 5.81
C ARG A 60 8.60 5.31 6.43
N TYR A 61 9.39 4.45 5.79
CA TYR A 61 10.69 4.04 6.29
C TYR A 61 11.80 4.34 5.29
N CYS A 62 12.97 4.66 5.82
CA CYS A 62 14.17 4.81 5.02
C CYS A 62 14.88 3.46 4.91
N HIS A 63 15.10 2.98 3.68
CA HIS A 63 15.76 1.71 3.43
C HIS A 63 17.20 1.88 2.95
N ASP A 64 17.96 0.79 3.01
CA ASP A 64 19.34 0.74 2.50
C ASP A 64 19.38 0.59 0.96
N SER A 65 18.24 0.32 0.32
CA SER A 65 18.11 0.18 -1.13
C SER A 65 17.04 1.12 -1.69
N MET A 66 17.29 1.64 -2.89
CA MET A 66 16.34 2.45 -3.63
C MET A 66 15.02 1.69 -3.89
N GLU A 67 15.13 0.42 -4.28
CA GLU A 67 14.00 -0.42 -4.66
C GLU A 67 13.05 -0.65 -3.48
N SER A 68 13.57 -0.99 -2.29
CA SER A 68 12.73 -1.20 -1.10
C SER A 68 12.01 0.08 -0.69
N THR A 69 12.68 1.25 -0.76
CA THR A 69 12.03 2.52 -0.46
C THR A 69 10.96 2.88 -1.48
N VAL A 70 11.18 2.62 -2.77
CA VAL A 70 10.16 2.83 -3.81
C VAL A 70 8.94 1.93 -3.57
N GLN A 71 9.16 0.66 -3.22
CA GLN A 71 8.07 -0.25 -2.88
C GLN A 71 7.30 0.19 -1.62
N ASP A 72 7.99 0.72 -0.60
CA ASP A 72 7.34 1.26 0.60
C ASP A 72 6.51 2.52 0.30
N ALA A 73 7.03 3.42 -0.55
CA ALA A 73 6.28 4.59 -0.99
C ALA A 73 5.05 4.20 -1.84
N ALA A 74 5.18 3.18 -2.69
CA ALA A 74 4.07 2.62 -3.48
C ALA A 74 3.02 1.93 -2.61
N HIS A 75 3.47 1.21 -1.58
CA HIS A 75 2.61 0.62 -0.58
C HIS A 75 1.81 1.70 0.12
N GLU A 76 2.46 2.73 0.67
CA GLU A 76 1.78 3.83 1.34
C GLU A 76 0.77 4.54 0.43
N ALA A 77 1.15 4.80 -0.82
CA ALA A 77 0.26 5.37 -1.83
C ALA A 77 -0.96 4.48 -2.09
N PHE A 78 -0.74 3.17 -2.21
CA PHE A 78 -1.83 2.21 -2.37
C PHE A 78 -2.79 2.31 -1.17
N LEU A 79 -2.29 2.23 0.06
CA LEU A 79 -3.15 2.13 1.23
C LEU A 79 -4.01 3.39 1.42
N ARG A 80 -3.39 4.57 1.28
CA ARG A 80 -4.11 5.84 1.43
C ARG A 80 -5.11 6.08 0.31
N LEU A 81 -4.72 5.78 -0.93
CA LEU A 81 -5.62 5.95 -2.08
C LEU A 81 -6.79 4.97 -2.02
N HIS A 82 -6.53 3.73 -1.59
CA HIS A 82 -7.55 2.72 -1.35
C HIS A 82 -8.57 3.20 -0.31
N ALA A 83 -8.11 3.66 0.85
CA ALA A 83 -8.97 4.14 1.92
C ALA A 83 -9.84 5.34 1.47
N GLN A 84 -9.26 6.26 0.70
CA GLN A 84 -9.98 7.43 0.19
C GLN A 84 -11.07 7.07 -0.83
N HIS A 85 -10.81 6.08 -1.69
CA HIS A 85 -11.74 5.64 -2.74
C HIS A 85 -12.48 4.35 -2.40
N ARG A 86 -12.58 4.02 -1.11
CA ARG A 86 -13.14 2.75 -0.63
C ARG A 86 -14.52 2.44 -1.22
N GLU A 87 -15.40 3.44 -1.30
CA GLU A 87 -16.74 3.29 -1.86
C GLU A 87 -16.73 2.92 -3.36
N GLU A 88 -15.81 3.51 -4.13
CA GLU A 88 -15.63 3.19 -5.56
C GLU A 88 -15.03 1.79 -5.75
N LEU A 89 -14.21 1.34 -4.79
CA LEU A 89 -13.51 0.06 -4.86
C LEU A 89 -14.33 -1.15 -4.38
N LYS A 90 -15.49 -0.95 -3.73
CA LYS A 90 -16.37 -2.01 -3.15
C LYS A 90 -16.80 -3.14 -4.10
N ARG A 91 -16.65 -2.95 -5.41
CA ARG A 91 -17.04 -3.93 -6.44
C ARG A 91 -15.87 -4.33 -7.35
N THR A 92 -14.65 -4.10 -6.89
CA THR A 92 -13.42 -4.43 -7.61
C THR A 92 -12.63 -5.49 -6.84
N GLU A 93 -11.57 -6.03 -7.46
CA GLU A 93 -10.62 -6.92 -6.79
C GLU A 93 -9.96 -6.27 -5.55
N PHE A 94 -10.00 -4.94 -5.46
CA PHE A 94 -9.50 -4.15 -4.34
C PHE A 94 -10.57 -3.89 -3.26
N THR A 95 -11.66 -4.65 -3.19
CA THR A 95 -12.70 -4.42 -2.16
C THR A 95 -12.16 -4.56 -0.73
N HIS A 96 -11.11 -5.34 -0.53
CA HIS A 96 -10.47 -5.57 0.76
C HIS A 96 -8.97 -5.18 0.71
N HIS A 97 -8.45 -4.63 1.81
CA HIS A 97 -7.11 -4.02 1.91
C HIS A 97 -5.97 -5.05 1.74
N PRO A 98 -4.89 -4.76 0.97
CA PRO A 98 -3.87 -5.71 0.58
C PRO A 98 -2.80 -5.89 1.66
N TYR A 99 -3.17 -6.51 2.77
CA TYR A 99 -2.18 -7.28 3.51
C TYR A 99 -2.18 -8.72 2.96
N ARG A 100 -1.50 -8.94 1.81
CA ARG A 100 -0.66 -10.11 1.43
C ARG A 100 -0.91 -10.83 0.10
N GLY A 101 0.22 -11.32 -0.46
CA GLY A 101 0.39 -12.57 -1.24
C GLY A 101 0.11 -12.49 -2.74
N GLU A 102 1.11 -12.77 -3.59
CA GLU A 102 0.99 -12.73 -5.07
C GLU A 102 -0.12 -13.63 -5.65
N ASP A 103 -0.56 -14.64 -4.90
CA ASP A 103 -1.50 -15.67 -5.38
C ASP A 103 -2.95 -15.54 -4.89
N ASP A 104 -3.29 -14.54 -4.07
CA ASP A 104 -4.62 -14.45 -3.45
C ASP A 104 -5.50 -13.34 -4.05
N THR A 105 -6.30 -13.71 -5.06
CA THR A 105 -7.24 -12.82 -5.76
C THR A 105 -8.47 -12.42 -4.93
N PHE A 106 -8.74 -13.09 -3.80
CA PHE A 106 -9.84 -12.74 -2.90
C PHE A 106 -9.30 -12.52 -1.50
N CYS A 107 -9.08 -11.24 -1.19
CA CYS A 107 -8.60 -10.80 0.12
C CYS A 107 -9.63 -11.11 1.22
N THR A 108 -9.52 -12.32 1.75
CA THR A 108 -10.11 -12.73 3.00
C THR A 108 -8.97 -13.17 3.89
N ILE A 109 -8.76 -12.50 5.03
CA ILE A 109 -8.09 -13.17 6.15
C ILE A 109 -8.99 -14.35 6.46
N ARG A 110 -8.62 -15.52 5.93
CA ARG A 110 -9.37 -16.75 6.19
C ARG A 110 -9.38 -16.91 7.70
N ASP A 111 -10.57 -16.84 8.29
CA ASP A 111 -10.76 -17.21 9.68
C ASP A 111 -10.20 -18.62 9.81
N THR A 112 -9.04 -18.72 10.46
CA THR A 112 -8.38 -20.00 10.63
C THR A 112 -9.24 -20.78 11.62
N PRO A 113 -9.86 -21.90 11.23
CA PRO A 113 -10.70 -22.67 12.13
C PRO A 113 -9.93 -22.98 13.41
N CYS A 114 -10.62 -22.99 14.56
CA CYS A 114 -10.03 -23.21 15.89
C CYS A 114 -9.28 -24.55 16.05
N CYS A 115 -9.32 -25.42 15.04
CA CYS A 115 -8.63 -26.70 14.96
C CYS A 115 -7.24 -26.66 14.27
N PHE A 116 -6.77 -25.49 13.81
CA PHE A 116 -5.40 -25.34 13.30
C PHE A 116 -4.38 -25.14 14.44
N ASN A 117 -3.08 -25.21 14.09
CA ASN A 117 -1.98 -24.94 15.00
C ASN A 117 -2.23 -23.62 15.78
N PRO A 118 -2.21 -23.65 17.12
CA PRO A 118 -2.53 -22.48 17.96
C PRO A 118 -1.69 -21.24 17.63
N MET A 119 -0.43 -21.42 17.23
CA MET A 119 0.44 -20.32 16.82
C MET A 119 0.00 -19.69 15.51
N VAL A 120 -0.46 -20.49 14.55
CA VAL A 120 -0.96 -19.99 13.26
C VAL A 120 -2.27 -19.21 13.49
N THR A 121 -3.17 -19.74 14.31
CA THR A 121 -4.41 -19.03 14.68
C THR A 121 -4.11 -17.73 15.44
N CYS A 122 -3.13 -17.74 16.35
CA CYS A 122 -2.69 -16.53 17.07
C CYS A 122 -2.15 -15.47 16.10
N LEU A 123 -1.25 -15.86 15.19
CA LEU A 123 -0.68 -14.97 14.18
C LEU A 123 -1.76 -14.42 13.23
N ALA A 124 -2.74 -15.23 12.82
CA ALA A 124 -3.84 -14.77 11.99
C ALA A 124 -4.72 -13.73 12.71
N ARG A 125 -5.00 -13.94 14.00
CA ARG A 125 -5.74 -12.97 14.83
C ARG A 125 -4.98 -11.67 15.03
N LEU A 126 -3.67 -11.74 15.28
CA LEU A 126 -2.81 -10.57 15.41
C LEU A 126 -2.74 -9.79 14.09
N ALA A 127 -2.62 -10.47 12.95
CA ALA A 127 -2.62 -9.84 11.64
C ALA A 127 -3.95 -9.13 11.34
N LYS A 128 -5.09 -9.75 11.69
CA LYS A 128 -6.41 -9.13 11.57
C LYS A 128 -6.55 -7.90 12.46
N ALA A 129 -6.18 -8.01 13.73
CA ALA A 129 -6.22 -6.89 14.66
C ALA A 129 -5.32 -5.73 14.22
N ALA A 130 -4.11 -6.02 13.72
CA ALA A 130 -3.21 -5.00 13.19
C ALA A 130 -3.77 -4.32 11.93
N ALA A 131 -4.41 -5.08 11.03
CA ALA A 131 -5.08 -4.52 9.86
C ALA A 131 -6.26 -3.62 10.27
N ASP A 132 -7.10 -4.07 11.20
CA ASP A 132 -8.21 -3.29 11.73
C ASP A 132 -7.72 -1.99 12.41
N CYS A 133 -6.65 -2.07 13.22
CA CYS A 133 -6.04 -0.88 13.83
C CYS A 133 -5.46 0.09 12.80
N TYR A 134 -4.87 -0.42 11.72
CA TYR A 134 -4.32 0.41 10.64
C TYR A 134 -5.44 1.13 9.87
N GLU A 135 -6.53 0.44 9.56
CA GLU A 135 -7.73 1.03 8.96
C GLU A 135 -8.31 2.16 9.83
N VAL A 136 -8.34 1.97 11.14
CA VAL A 136 -8.76 3.01 12.09
C VAL A 136 -7.79 4.20 12.07
N ALA A 137 -6.49 3.94 12.11
CA ALA A 137 -5.47 4.99 12.08
C ALA A 137 -5.46 5.83 10.79
N LEU A 138 -5.87 5.24 9.65
CA LEU A 138 -6.02 5.98 8.39
C LEU A 138 -7.22 6.94 8.37
N LEU A 139 -8.23 6.71 9.21
CA LEU A 139 -9.41 7.57 9.35
C LEU A 139 -9.18 8.71 10.36
N GLU A 140 -8.15 8.60 11.19
CA GLU A 140 -7.75 9.66 12.12
C GLU A 140 -6.90 10.70 11.35
N PRO A 141 -7.27 11.99 11.38
CA PRO A 141 -6.44 13.02 10.78
C PRO A 141 -5.09 13.07 11.50
N SER A 142 -4.00 12.98 10.75
CA SER A 142 -2.66 13.24 11.27
C SER A 142 -2.61 14.68 11.77
N GLU A 143 -2.45 14.87 13.08
CA GLU A 143 -2.16 16.17 13.70
C GLU A 143 -0.89 16.82 13.11
#